data_AF-A0A940MSD5-F1
#
_entry.id   AF-A0A940MSD5-F1
#
_cell.length_a   1.000
_cell.length_b   1.000
_cell.length_c   1.000
_cell.angle_alpha   90.00
_cell.angle_beta   90.00
_cell.angle_gamma   90.00
#
_symmetry.space_group_name_H-M   'P 1'
#
loop_
_entity.id
_entity.type
_entity.pdbx_description
1 polymer ?
#
loop_
_entity_poly.entity_id
_entity_poly.type
_entity_poly.pdbx_seq_one_letter_code
_entity_poly.pdbx_strand_id
1 'polypeptide(L)'
;MADLTTDFLGIKSPNPFWLASAPPTDKEVNVRRAFEAGWGGVVWKTLGAEGPPVVNVNGPRYGAIYGADRRLLGLNNIELITDRPLQVNLDEMARVKADYPDRALIASIMVPCDEASWKAILPRVAETGCDGIELNFGCPHGMAERGMGSAVGQVPEYIEMVTRWCKMYYDKPVIVKLTPNITDIRGPAKAAKNGGADAVSLINTINSITSVDLDLFAPEPTIDGKGTHGGYCGPAVKPIALNMVAEIARDPATHSLPISGIGGITTWRDAAEFMVMGAGNVQVCTAAMTYGFKVVQEMIRGLSHWMDEKGYTSTADFVGKGVPNVTDWQYLNLNYVAKARISQEDCIKCGRCYAACEDTSHQAIWMHEGRTFEVNDAECVACNLCVDVCPVENCITMERLAPGTVDPRTGRTVPAEYGNWTTHPNNPMAKAAE
;
A
#
# COMPACT_ATOMS: atom_id res chain seq x y z
N MET A 1 19.16 12.18 -16.03
CA MET A 1 18.67 11.68 -14.75
C MET A 1 17.71 12.70 -14.19
N ALA A 2 16.43 12.36 -14.25
CA ALA A 2 15.34 13.12 -13.67
C ALA A 2 15.59 13.44 -12.19
N ASP A 3 15.03 14.57 -11.74
CA ASP A 3 15.14 14.99 -10.35
C ASP A 3 14.13 14.23 -9.50
N LEU A 4 14.64 13.45 -8.54
CA LEU A 4 13.84 12.70 -7.59
C LEU A 4 13.51 13.48 -6.33
N THR A 5 14.08 14.68 -6.15
CA THR A 5 13.78 15.52 -4.99
C THR A 5 12.28 15.71 -4.84
N THR A 6 11.78 15.53 -3.63
CA THR A 6 10.36 15.70 -3.30
C THR A 6 10.17 16.80 -2.29
N ASP A 7 8.99 17.42 -2.35
CA ASP A 7 8.47 18.33 -1.34
C ASP A 7 7.11 17.80 -0.90
N PHE A 8 7.06 17.19 0.28
CA PHE A 8 5.84 16.65 0.86
C PHE A 8 5.52 17.40 2.15
N LEU A 9 4.45 18.20 2.16
CA LEU A 9 4.06 19.05 3.28
C LEU A 9 5.07 20.15 3.63
N GLY A 10 5.85 20.63 2.66
CA GLY A 10 6.97 21.54 2.89
C GLY A 10 8.25 20.83 3.33
N ILE A 11 8.22 19.50 3.50
CA ILE A 11 9.36 18.69 3.91
C ILE A 11 10.10 18.24 2.66
N LYS A 12 11.28 18.81 2.44
CA LYS A 12 12.14 18.46 1.31
C LYS A 12 12.96 17.21 1.62
N SER A 13 13.04 16.31 0.66
CA SER A 13 13.89 15.12 0.74
C SER A 13 14.48 14.76 -0.63
N PRO A 14 15.66 14.12 -0.70
CA PRO A 14 16.36 13.89 -1.96
C PRO A 14 15.70 12.83 -2.86
N ASN A 15 14.71 12.09 -2.36
CA ASN A 15 13.92 11.12 -3.13
C ASN A 15 12.61 10.78 -2.38
N PRO A 16 11.59 10.22 -3.05
CA PRO A 16 10.29 9.90 -2.44
C PRO A 16 10.33 8.70 -1.46
N PHE A 17 11.49 8.06 -1.25
CA PHE A 17 11.57 6.81 -0.49
C PHE A 17 11.88 7.08 0.98
N TRP A 18 10.88 6.89 1.83
CA TRP A 18 11.01 6.99 3.27
C TRP A 18 10.98 5.60 3.92
N LEU A 19 11.73 5.36 4.99
CA LEU A 19 11.50 4.17 5.81
C LEU A 19 10.24 4.36 6.65
N ALA A 20 9.36 3.36 6.68
CA ALA A 20 8.19 3.42 7.55
C ALA A 20 8.56 3.19 9.02
N SER A 21 7.72 3.69 9.93
CA SER A 21 7.84 3.45 11.38
C SER A 21 7.73 1.95 11.71
N ALA A 22 8.87 1.33 12.01
CA ALA A 22 9.05 -0.12 12.07
C ALA A 22 10.43 -0.45 12.71
N PRO A 23 10.79 -1.74 12.95
CA PRO A 23 12.13 -2.08 13.50
C PRO A 23 13.33 -1.42 12.79
N PRO A 24 13.33 -1.25 11.45
CA PRO A 24 14.42 -0.56 10.76
C PRO A 24 14.67 0.88 11.23
N THR A 25 13.72 1.51 11.93
CA THR A 25 13.80 2.92 12.36
C THR A 25 13.76 3.10 13.89
N ASP A 26 14.04 2.04 14.66
CA ASP A 26 13.97 2.07 16.14
C ASP A 26 15.24 2.62 16.83
N LYS A 27 16.37 2.67 16.12
CA LYS A 27 17.66 3.09 16.69
C LYS A 27 18.44 4.01 15.76
N GLU A 28 19.16 4.95 16.35
CA GLU A 28 20.08 5.88 15.66
C GLU A 28 20.98 5.17 14.63
N VAL A 29 21.62 4.08 15.03
CA VAL A 29 22.54 3.32 14.14
C VAL A 29 21.87 2.83 12.86
N ASN A 30 20.59 2.45 12.93
CA ASN A 30 19.86 1.96 11.76
C ASN A 30 19.47 3.12 10.85
N VAL A 31 18.98 4.21 11.43
CA VAL A 31 18.58 5.41 10.67
C VAL A 31 19.76 6.05 9.96
N ARG A 32 20.91 6.18 10.63
CA ARG A 32 22.15 6.67 10.00
C ARG A 32 22.56 5.81 8.81
N ARG A 33 22.59 4.48 8.98
CA ARG A 33 22.90 3.53 7.90
C ARG A 33 21.90 3.60 6.74
N ALA A 34 20.63 3.91 7.02
CA ALA A 34 19.64 4.15 5.98
C ALA A 34 19.94 5.44 5.21
N PHE A 35 20.20 6.55 5.90
CA PHE A 35 20.57 7.81 5.22
C PHE A 35 21.85 7.68 4.41
N GLU A 36 22.88 7.03 4.94
CA GLU A 36 24.12 6.69 4.23
C GLU A 36 23.86 5.83 2.97
N ALA A 37 22.88 4.93 3.02
CA ALA A 37 22.51 4.11 1.86
C ALA A 37 21.74 4.89 0.77
N GLY A 38 21.17 6.06 1.13
CA GLY A 38 20.51 6.97 0.20
C GLY A 38 19.01 7.21 0.46
N TRP A 39 18.43 6.70 1.55
CA TRP A 39 17.01 6.92 1.88
C TRP A 39 16.68 8.42 2.01
N GLY A 40 15.57 8.87 1.41
CA GLY A 40 15.16 10.28 1.44
C GLY A 40 14.65 10.72 2.80
N GLY A 41 14.06 9.81 3.55
CA GLY A 41 13.52 10.08 4.88
C GLY A 41 13.32 8.84 5.71
N VAL A 42 12.97 9.03 6.98
CA VAL A 42 12.47 7.97 7.86
C VAL A 42 11.31 8.50 8.68
N VAL A 43 10.37 7.60 8.97
CA VAL A 43 9.47 7.74 10.11
C VAL A 43 10.05 6.92 11.25
N TRP A 44 10.44 7.60 12.33
CA TRP A 44 11.00 6.98 13.53
C TRP A 44 10.02 5.97 14.13
N LYS A 45 10.52 4.90 14.76
CA LYS A 45 9.67 3.90 15.42
C LYS A 45 8.74 4.58 16.43
N THR A 46 7.49 4.13 16.47
CA THR A 46 6.45 4.76 17.30
C THR A 46 6.89 4.93 18.75
N LEU A 47 6.81 6.16 19.24
CA LEU A 47 7.14 6.58 20.59
C LEU A 47 5.92 6.43 21.50
N GLY A 48 6.15 5.95 22.72
CA GLY A 48 5.18 5.96 23.81
C GLY A 48 5.31 7.21 24.70
N ALA A 49 4.38 7.35 25.64
CA ALA A 49 4.42 8.41 26.64
C ALA A 49 5.62 8.23 27.60
N GLU A 50 5.91 9.26 28.39
CA GLU A 50 6.88 9.16 29.47
C GLU A 50 6.47 8.10 30.50
N GLY A 51 7.46 7.34 30.97
CA GLY A 51 7.27 6.23 31.90
C GLY A 51 7.97 4.96 31.44
N PRO A 52 7.68 3.82 32.08
CA PRO A 52 8.19 2.52 31.66
C PRO A 52 7.79 2.23 30.20
N PRO A 53 8.73 1.87 29.32
CA PRO A 53 8.42 1.47 27.96
C PRO A 53 7.50 0.25 27.91
N VAL A 54 6.89 0.02 26.75
CA VAL A 54 6.14 -1.22 26.51
C VAL A 54 7.09 -2.42 26.62
N VAL A 55 6.55 -3.55 27.09
CA VAL A 55 7.29 -4.81 27.17
C VAL A 55 6.84 -5.68 26.01
N ASN A 56 7.78 -6.00 25.12
CA ASN A 56 7.56 -6.97 24.06
C ASN A 56 7.69 -8.41 24.59
N VAL A 57 7.11 -9.37 23.86
CA VAL A 57 7.34 -10.79 24.14
C VAL A 57 8.81 -11.16 23.90
N ASN A 58 9.36 -11.98 24.80
CA ASN A 58 10.71 -12.52 24.69
C ASN A 58 10.68 -13.80 23.85
N GLY A 59 10.59 -13.64 22.53
CA GLY A 59 10.54 -14.78 21.60
C GLY A 59 10.32 -14.36 20.14
N PRO A 60 10.03 -15.31 19.24
CA PRO A 60 9.76 -15.00 17.85
C PRO A 60 8.55 -14.07 17.73
N ARG A 61 8.76 -12.91 17.10
CA ARG A 61 7.73 -11.89 16.87
C ARG A 61 7.27 -11.82 15.42
N TYR A 62 7.82 -12.66 14.56
CA TYR A 62 7.54 -12.65 13.13
C TYR A 62 7.10 -14.03 12.63
N GLY A 63 6.01 -14.04 11.87
CA GLY A 63 5.58 -15.13 11.02
C GLY A 63 5.76 -14.74 9.55
N ALA A 64 5.68 -15.70 8.63
CA ALA A 64 5.93 -15.42 7.22
C ALA A 64 5.16 -16.35 6.29
N ILE A 65 4.78 -15.83 5.12
CA ILE A 65 4.26 -16.60 4.00
C ILE A 65 5.30 -16.61 2.89
N TYR A 66 5.50 -17.79 2.28
CA TYR A 66 6.49 -18.00 1.23
C TYR A 66 5.86 -18.51 -0.05
N GLY A 67 6.47 -18.16 -1.18
CA GLY A 67 6.22 -18.77 -2.47
C GLY A 67 6.89 -20.14 -2.59
N ALA A 68 6.64 -20.81 -3.71
CA ALA A 68 7.19 -22.15 -4.00
C ALA A 68 8.72 -22.19 -3.99
N ASP A 69 9.39 -21.08 -4.29
CA ASP A 69 10.84 -20.89 -4.30
C ASP A 69 11.39 -20.34 -2.98
N ARG A 70 10.58 -20.37 -1.91
CA ARG A 70 10.89 -19.80 -0.59
C ARG A 70 11.01 -18.26 -0.57
N ARG A 71 10.65 -17.58 -1.66
CA ARG A 71 10.55 -16.12 -1.72
C ARG A 71 9.49 -15.61 -0.75
N LEU A 72 9.82 -14.57 0.01
CA LEU A 72 8.90 -13.97 0.96
C LEU A 72 7.74 -13.27 0.24
N LEU A 73 6.51 -13.70 0.51
CA LEU A 73 5.28 -13.08 0.00
C LEU A 73 4.67 -12.10 1.01
N GLY A 74 4.88 -12.35 2.30
CA GLY A 74 4.47 -11.44 3.37
C GLY A 74 5.02 -11.84 4.73
N LEU A 75 5.03 -10.89 5.65
CA LEU A 75 5.36 -11.09 7.06
C LEU A 75 4.15 -10.77 7.91
N ASN A 76 3.97 -11.53 8.98
CA ASN A 76 3.15 -11.14 10.10
C ASN A 76 4.05 -10.74 11.26
N ASN A 77 3.62 -9.78 12.08
CA ASN A 77 4.33 -9.43 13.29
C ASN A 77 3.40 -9.22 14.49
N ILE A 78 3.91 -9.54 15.67
CA ILE A 78 3.29 -9.25 16.97
C ILE A 78 4.13 -8.27 17.79
N GLU A 79 4.89 -7.40 17.12
CA GLU A 79 5.75 -6.40 17.74
C GLU A 79 4.97 -5.14 18.14
N LEU A 80 5.27 -4.58 19.30
CA LEU A 80 4.64 -3.35 19.79
C LEU A 80 5.36 -2.08 19.31
N ILE A 81 5.07 -0.95 19.95
CA ILE A 81 5.84 0.29 19.80
C ILE A 81 7.27 0.14 20.37
N THR A 82 8.08 1.19 20.33
CA THR A 82 9.45 1.12 20.89
C THR A 82 9.41 0.69 22.36
N ASP A 83 10.23 -0.30 22.71
CA ASP A 83 10.45 -0.76 24.09
C ASP A 83 11.62 -0.01 24.76
N ARG A 84 12.03 1.11 24.15
CA ARG A 84 13.14 1.94 24.60
C ARG A 84 12.62 3.18 25.34
N PRO A 85 13.38 3.70 26.33
CA PRO A 85 13.00 4.94 27.01
C PRO A 85 12.77 6.10 26.04
N LEU A 86 11.73 6.91 26.31
CA LEU A 86 11.38 8.06 25.47
C LEU A 86 12.59 9.00 25.28
N GLN A 87 13.29 9.36 26.36
CA GLN A 87 14.41 10.30 26.30
C GLN A 87 15.54 9.82 25.38
N VAL A 88 15.84 8.52 25.38
CA VAL A 88 16.87 7.95 24.51
C VAL A 88 16.50 8.14 23.04
N ASN A 89 15.24 7.92 22.67
CA ASN A 89 14.77 8.16 21.31
C ASN A 89 14.84 9.64 20.94
N LEU A 90 14.41 10.54 21.83
CA LEU A 90 14.45 11.99 21.58
C LEU A 90 15.87 12.50 21.36
N ASP A 91 16.83 12.07 22.19
CA ASP A 91 18.24 12.45 22.07
C ASP A 91 18.85 11.93 20.76
N GLU A 92 18.52 10.68 20.39
CA GLU A 92 18.95 10.07 19.13
C GLU A 92 18.38 10.80 17.90
N MET A 93 17.08 11.11 17.92
CA MET A 93 16.43 11.87 16.85
C MET A 93 17.04 13.25 16.68
N ALA A 94 17.32 13.95 17.78
CA ALA A 94 17.96 15.27 17.74
C ALA A 94 19.35 15.24 17.09
N ARG A 95 20.19 14.27 17.48
CA ARG A 95 21.51 14.08 16.86
C ARG A 95 21.41 13.73 15.38
N VAL A 96 20.51 12.81 15.03
CA VAL A 96 20.30 12.39 13.64
C VAL A 96 19.83 13.57 12.79
N LYS A 97 18.85 14.36 13.25
CA LYS A 97 18.35 15.49 12.47
C LYS A 97 19.40 16.59 12.30
N ALA A 98 20.20 16.85 13.34
CA ALA A 98 21.29 17.81 13.27
C ALA A 98 22.36 17.41 12.22
N ASP A 99 22.69 16.12 12.15
CA ASP A 99 23.70 15.62 11.22
C ASP A 99 23.18 15.44 9.78
N TYR A 100 21.85 15.26 9.60
CA TYR A 100 21.19 15.02 8.32
C TYR A 100 20.03 16.01 8.08
N PRO A 101 20.33 17.33 7.95
CA PRO A 101 19.29 18.35 7.82
C PRO A 101 18.49 18.24 6.50
N ASP A 102 19.08 17.63 5.47
CA ASP A 102 18.51 17.39 4.14
C ASP A 102 17.61 16.14 4.06
N ARG A 103 17.50 15.37 5.14
CA ARG A 103 16.67 14.16 5.20
C ARG A 103 15.41 14.40 6.02
N ALA A 104 14.29 13.85 5.55
CA ALA A 104 13.05 13.91 6.31
C ALA A 104 13.13 13.00 7.55
N LEU A 105 12.80 13.55 8.72
CA LEU A 105 12.66 12.81 9.97
C LEU A 105 11.27 13.08 10.56
N ILE A 106 10.41 12.08 10.53
CA ILE A 106 9.06 12.15 11.10
C ILE A 106 9.01 11.36 12.40
N ALA A 107 8.48 11.94 13.47
CA ALA A 107 8.29 11.25 14.74
C ALA A 107 6.96 10.51 14.76
N SER A 108 6.96 9.16 14.77
CA SER A 108 5.73 8.41 14.97
C SER A 108 5.36 8.40 16.45
N ILE A 109 4.10 8.70 16.79
CA ILE A 109 3.65 8.83 18.19
C ILE A 109 2.39 7.99 18.43
N MET A 110 2.35 7.32 19.59
CA MET A 110 1.14 6.71 20.11
C MET A 110 1.14 6.77 21.64
N VAL A 111 0.26 7.60 22.18
CA VAL A 111 0.05 7.81 23.61
C VAL A 111 -1.42 7.54 23.96
N PRO A 112 -1.79 7.42 25.26
CA PRO A 112 -3.19 7.24 25.64
C PRO A 112 -4.11 8.28 25.00
N CYS A 113 -5.36 7.88 24.73
CA CYS A 113 -6.34 8.69 24.00
C CYS A 113 -6.99 9.75 24.91
N ASP A 114 -6.16 10.61 25.51
CA ASP A 114 -6.56 11.76 26.32
C ASP A 114 -5.68 12.98 25.96
N GLU A 115 -6.25 14.18 26.10
CA GLU A 115 -5.58 15.42 25.68
C GLU A 115 -4.28 15.69 26.43
N ALA A 116 -4.20 15.33 27.72
CA ALA A 116 -3.04 15.62 28.56
C ALA A 116 -1.81 14.83 28.10
N SER A 117 -1.99 13.57 27.72
CA SER A 117 -0.94 12.72 27.16
C SER A 117 -0.34 13.31 25.87
N TRP A 118 -1.18 13.76 24.95
CA TRP A 118 -0.74 14.40 23.71
C TRP A 118 -0.05 15.74 23.96
N LYS A 119 -0.66 16.59 24.80
CA LYS A 119 -0.10 17.90 25.17
C LYS A 119 1.29 17.78 25.83
N ALA A 120 1.55 16.71 26.58
CA ALA A 120 2.82 16.50 27.26
C ALA A 120 3.96 16.08 26.31
N ILE A 121 3.69 15.23 25.31
CA ILE A 121 4.74 14.69 24.44
C ILE A 121 5.12 15.59 23.27
N LEU A 122 4.16 16.36 22.73
CA LEU A 122 4.35 17.16 21.52
C LEU A 122 5.49 18.18 21.61
N PRO A 123 5.65 18.97 22.70
CA PRO A 123 6.78 19.90 22.82
C PRO A 123 8.14 19.20 22.82
N ARG A 124 8.24 18.07 23.52
CA ARG A 124 9.49 17.28 23.61
C ARG A 124 9.90 16.72 22.25
N VAL A 125 8.94 16.29 21.45
CA VAL A 125 9.19 15.83 20.08
C VAL A 125 9.58 17.00 19.18
N ALA A 126 8.96 18.17 19.34
CA ALA A 126 9.31 19.38 18.59
C ALA A 126 10.77 19.80 18.81
N GLU A 127 11.27 19.69 20.05
CA GLU A 127 12.64 20.01 20.47
C GLU A 127 13.71 19.14 19.77
N THR A 128 13.35 17.95 19.27
CA THR A 128 14.28 17.11 18.50
C THR A 128 14.62 17.69 17.12
N GLY A 129 13.89 18.72 16.67
CA GLY A 129 14.06 19.28 15.35
C GLY A 129 13.41 18.46 14.22
N CYS A 130 12.72 17.34 14.52
CA CYS A 130 12.00 16.55 13.52
C CYS A 130 11.08 17.40 12.64
N ASP A 131 10.84 16.97 11.40
CA ASP A 131 10.14 17.77 10.38
C ASP A 131 8.61 17.68 10.51
N GLY A 132 8.10 16.73 11.29
CA GLY A 132 6.68 16.50 11.49
C GLY A 132 6.42 15.29 12.38
N ILE A 133 5.15 15.01 12.63
CA ILE A 133 4.71 13.83 13.40
C ILE A 133 3.81 12.91 12.56
N GLU A 134 3.86 11.62 12.86
CA GLU A 134 2.93 10.61 12.34
C GLU A 134 2.13 9.99 13.50
N LEU A 135 0.82 10.23 13.55
CA LEU A 135 -0.08 9.68 14.56
C LEU A 135 -0.36 8.21 14.23
N ASN A 136 0.17 7.27 15.02
CA ASN A 136 0.01 5.85 14.75
C ASN A 136 -1.33 5.35 15.31
N PHE A 137 -2.38 5.39 14.48
CA PHE A 137 -3.69 4.82 14.79
C PHE A 137 -3.91 3.46 14.11
N GLY A 138 -2.84 2.78 13.71
CA GLY A 138 -2.96 1.60 12.86
C GLY A 138 -2.48 0.28 13.46
N CYS A 139 -1.80 0.28 14.61
CA CYS A 139 -1.30 -0.96 15.23
C CYS A 139 -2.46 -1.91 15.60
N PRO A 140 -2.58 -3.10 14.98
CA PRO A 140 -3.76 -3.94 15.15
C PRO A 140 -3.68 -4.91 16.33
N HIS A 141 -2.52 -5.00 17.02
CA HIS A 141 -2.25 -6.01 18.05
C HIS A 141 -1.47 -5.42 19.23
N GLY A 142 -1.66 -6.01 20.41
CA GLY A 142 -1.07 -5.65 21.71
C GLY A 142 -1.42 -4.27 22.29
N MET A 143 -1.61 -3.27 21.43
CA MET A 143 -1.99 -1.91 21.80
C MET A 143 -3.49 -1.65 21.63
N ALA A 144 -4.13 -2.36 20.70
CA ALA A 144 -5.58 -2.30 20.48
C ALA A 144 -6.35 -2.77 21.72
N GLU A 145 -5.87 -3.84 22.36
CA GLU A 145 -6.42 -4.38 23.61
C GLU A 145 -6.27 -3.41 24.79
N ARG A 146 -5.45 -2.36 24.64
CA ARG A 146 -5.26 -1.26 25.60
C ARG A 146 -6.00 0.02 25.18
N GLY A 147 -6.88 -0.05 24.17
CA GLY A 147 -7.64 1.09 23.67
C GLY A 147 -6.85 2.10 22.82
N MET A 148 -5.69 1.70 22.29
CA MET A 148 -4.82 2.52 21.43
C MET A 148 -4.65 1.88 20.04
N GLY A 149 -3.86 2.49 19.14
CA GLY A 149 -3.61 1.92 17.82
C GLY A 149 -4.89 1.81 16.97
N SER A 150 -5.16 0.63 16.40
CA SER A 150 -6.34 0.43 15.56
C SER A 150 -7.66 0.60 16.29
N ALA A 151 -7.70 0.45 17.62
CA ALA A 151 -8.91 0.72 18.41
C ALA A 151 -9.32 2.21 18.33
N VAL A 152 -8.35 3.11 18.18
CA VAL A 152 -8.58 4.54 17.87
C VAL A 152 -8.83 4.72 16.37
N GLY A 153 -8.02 4.09 15.52
CA GLY A 153 -8.09 4.28 14.06
C GLY A 153 -9.34 3.75 13.38
N GLN A 154 -10.13 2.93 14.07
CA GLN A 154 -11.43 2.44 13.61
C GLN A 154 -12.60 3.37 13.99
N VAL A 155 -12.35 4.40 14.81
CA VAL A 155 -13.36 5.33 15.32
C VAL A 155 -13.06 6.73 14.77
N PRO A 156 -13.73 7.17 13.68
CA PRO A 156 -13.49 8.47 13.06
C PRO A 156 -13.52 9.65 14.04
N GLU A 157 -14.42 9.61 15.03
CA GLU A 157 -14.54 10.65 16.05
C GLU A 157 -13.26 10.81 16.89
N TYR A 158 -12.60 9.70 17.22
CA TYR A 158 -11.34 9.74 17.98
C TYR A 158 -10.18 10.22 17.11
N ILE A 159 -10.16 9.85 15.83
CA ILE A 159 -9.17 10.37 14.88
C ILE A 159 -9.29 11.89 14.78
N GLU A 160 -10.50 12.42 14.55
CA GLU A 160 -10.73 13.85 14.43
C GLU A 160 -10.31 14.60 15.72
N MET A 161 -10.73 14.07 16.87
CA MET A 161 -10.44 14.66 18.18
C MET A 161 -8.93 14.73 18.47
N VAL A 162 -8.21 13.61 18.32
CA VAL A 162 -6.77 13.57 18.62
C VAL A 162 -5.98 14.41 17.61
N THR A 163 -6.37 14.39 16.33
CA THR A 163 -5.74 15.23 15.31
C THR A 163 -5.90 16.71 15.66
N ARG A 164 -7.08 17.12 16.13
CA ARG A 164 -7.36 18.49 16.57
C ARG A 164 -6.50 18.90 17.76
N TRP A 165 -6.30 18.03 18.75
CA TRP A 165 -5.37 18.29 19.85
C TRP A 165 -3.93 18.48 19.35
N CYS A 166 -3.48 17.61 18.44
CA CYS A 166 -2.14 17.74 17.87
C CYS A 166 -1.98 19.08 17.14
N LYS A 167 -2.94 19.47 16.30
CA LYS A 167 -2.92 20.77 15.61
C LYS A 167 -3.04 21.97 16.53
N MET A 168 -3.57 21.81 17.74
CA MET A 168 -3.63 22.87 18.76
C MET A 168 -2.29 23.06 19.48
N TYR A 169 -1.53 21.98 19.69
CA TYR A 169 -0.32 21.98 20.52
C TYR A 169 0.98 21.76 19.72
N TYR A 170 0.91 21.68 18.39
CA TYR A 170 2.04 21.38 17.51
C TYR A 170 1.93 22.13 16.19
N ASP A 171 2.97 22.91 15.87
CA ASP A 171 2.96 23.83 14.72
C ASP A 171 3.52 23.24 13.42
N LYS A 172 4.14 22.06 13.49
CA LYS A 172 4.72 21.36 12.33
C LYS A 172 3.69 20.39 11.72
N PRO A 173 3.95 19.85 10.51
CA PRO A 173 3.06 18.89 9.85
C PRO A 173 2.65 17.69 10.72
N VAL A 174 1.36 17.36 10.66
CA VAL A 174 0.72 16.22 11.32
C VAL A 174 0.17 15.26 10.27
N ILE A 175 0.75 14.05 10.22
CA ILE A 175 0.35 12.96 9.34
C ILE A 175 -0.45 11.95 10.15
N VAL A 176 -1.62 11.51 9.69
CA VAL A 176 -2.41 10.48 10.39
C VAL A 176 -2.25 9.13 9.70
N LYS A 177 -1.70 8.14 10.41
CA LYS A 177 -1.49 6.79 9.87
C LYS A 177 -2.73 5.92 10.03
N LEU A 178 -3.37 5.58 8.92
CA LEU A 178 -4.65 4.87 8.91
C LEU A 178 -4.50 3.35 8.94
N THR A 179 -5.42 2.71 9.66
CA THR A 179 -5.56 1.25 9.71
C THR A 179 -6.31 0.72 8.47
N PRO A 180 -5.88 -0.38 7.86
CA PRO A 180 -6.67 -1.06 6.82
C PRO A 180 -7.80 -1.93 7.41
N ASN A 181 -7.85 -2.09 8.74
CA ASN A 181 -8.79 -2.96 9.42
C ASN A 181 -10.14 -2.26 9.60
N ILE A 182 -10.73 -1.77 8.52
CA ILE A 182 -11.95 -0.95 8.51
C ILE A 182 -12.79 -1.28 7.28
N THR A 183 -14.11 -1.08 7.37
CA THR A 183 -15.03 -1.30 6.24
C THR A 183 -14.83 -0.28 5.12
N ASP A 184 -14.65 1.00 5.46
CA ASP A 184 -14.47 2.09 4.50
C ASP A 184 -13.37 3.04 5.00
N ILE A 185 -12.25 3.08 4.28
CA ILE A 185 -11.08 3.91 4.61
C ILE A 185 -11.36 5.41 4.50
N ARG A 186 -12.37 5.80 3.72
CA ARG A 186 -12.72 7.22 3.49
C ARG A 186 -13.27 7.87 4.75
N GLY A 187 -13.92 7.11 5.64
CA GLY A 187 -14.41 7.62 6.94
C GLY A 187 -13.27 8.16 7.82
N PRO A 188 -12.30 7.31 8.21
CA PRO A 188 -11.08 7.72 8.90
C PRO A 188 -10.31 8.85 8.20
N ALA A 189 -10.20 8.83 6.88
CA ALA A 189 -9.51 9.88 6.13
C ALA A 189 -10.22 11.25 6.21
N LYS A 190 -11.55 11.26 6.10
CA LYS A 190 -12.37 12.47 6.29
C LYS A 190 -12.23 13.02 7.70
N ALA A 191 -12.25 12.16 8.71
CA ALA A 191 -12.04 12.56 10.11
C ALA A 191 -10.64 13.16 10.36
N ALA A 192 -9.58 12.54 9.80
CA ALA A 192 -8.24 13.10 9.86
C ALA A 192 -8.20 14.52 9.26
N LYS A 193 -8.78 14.70 8.07
CA LYS A 193 -8.89 16.01 7.40
C LYS A 193 -9.69 17.01 8.24
N ASN A 194 -10.84 16.62 8.79
CA ASN A 194 -11.68 17.48 9.65
C ASN A 194 -10.95 17.90 10.93
N GLY A 195 -10.09 17.04 11.47
CA GLY A 195 -9.25 17.33 12.62
C GLY A 195 -8.09 18.27 12.31
N GLY A 196 -7.88 18.58 11.02
CA GLY A 196 -6.82 19.47 10.55
C GLY A 196 -5.51 18.76 10.18
N ALA A 197 -5.52 17.45 9.94
CA ALA A 197 -4.34 16.73 9.48
C ALA A 197 -3.81 17.34 8.17
N ASP A 198 -2.49 17.44 8.06
CA ASP A 198 -1.82 17.93 6.86
C ASP A 198 -1.68 16.82 5.81
N ALA A 199 -1.70 15.55 6.23
CA ALA A 199 -1.73 14.38 5.37
C ALA A 199 -2.29 13.15 6.08
N VAL A 200 -2.53 12.11 5.28
CA VAL A 200 -2.65 10.73 5.78
C VAL A 200 -1.51 9.88 5.28
N SER A 201 -1.14 8.87 6.07
CA SER A 201 -0.29 7.79 5.59
C SER A 201 -1.02 6.45 5.70
N LEU A 202 -0.91 5.61 4.68
CA LEU A 202 -1.65 4.35 4.66
C LEU A 202 -1.05 3.32 3.70
N ILE A 203 -1.10 2.03 4.03
CA ILE A 203 -1.79 1.43 5.18
C ILE A 203 -0.83 1.02 6.29
N ASN A 204 -1.34 0.93 7.52
CA ASN A 204 -0.73 0.08 8.54
C ASN A 204 -0.93 -1.41 8.21
N THR A 205 -0.51 -2.32 9.10
CA THR A 205 -0.62 -3.76 8.86
C THR A 205 -2.06 -4.29 8.95
N ILE A 206 -2.35 -5.36 8.21
CA ILE A 206 -3.66 -6.03 8.18
C ILE A 206 -3.73 -7.12 9.25
N ASN A 207 -4.79 -7.17 10.05
CA ASN A 207 -4.94 -8.19 11.08
C ASN A 207 -5.03 -9.60 10.47
N SER A 208 -4.21 -10.54 10.96
CA SER A 208 -4.07 -11.87 10.35
C SER A 208 -3.45 -12.91 11.29
N ILE A 209 -3.61 -14.18 10.90
CA ILE A 209 -2.79 -15.32 11.33
C ILE A 209 -2.17 -15.89 10.05
N THR A 210 -0.85 -16.12 10.03
CA THR A 210 -0.17 -16.63 8.82
C THR A 210 -0.21 -18.13 8.69
N SER A 211 -0.07 -18.84 9.81
CA SER A 211 -0.02 -20.30 9.86
C SER A 211 -0.39 -20.78 11.25
N VAL A 212 -0.66 -22.08 11.36
CA VAL A 212 -0.98 -22.77 12.60
C VAL A 212 -0.04 -23.96 12.70
N ASP A 213 0.66 -24.06 13.83
CA ASP A 213 1.36 -25.27 14.21
C ASP A 213 0.32 -26.37 14.50
N LEU A 214 0.36 -27.47 13.74
CA LEU A 214 -0.65 -28.52 13.80
C LEU A 214 -0.44 -29.52 14.94
N ASP A 215 0.73 -29.51 15.58
CA ASP A 215 1.00 -30.33 16.77
C ASP A 215 0.59 -29.58 18.04
N LEU A 216 0.86 -28.27 18.08
CA LEU A 216 0.49 -27.39 19.20
C LEU A 216 -0.93 -26.83 19.10
N PHE A 217 -1.55 -26.89 17.91
CA PHE A 217 -2.81 -26.22 17.58
C PHE A 217 -2.79 -24.71 17.89
N ALA A 218 -1.65 -24.06 17.65
CA ALA A 218 -1.39 -22.68 18.00
C ALA A 218 -1.01 -21.84 16.77
N PRO A 219 -1.43 -20.57 16.67
CA PRO A 219 -0.95 -19.68 15.63
C PRO A 219 0.57 -19.51 15.67
N GLU A 220 1.18 -19.31 14.49
CA GLU A 220 2.59 -18.94 14.38
C GLU A 220 2.75 -17.42 14.13
N PRO A 221 3.75 -16.76 14.74
CA PRO A 221 4.76 -17.34 15.63
C PRO A 221 4.19 -17.72 17.00
N THR A 222 4.70 -18.82 17.56
CA THR A 222 4.27 -19.34 18.86
C THR A 222 5.23 -18.91 19.99
N ILE A 223 4.66 -18.50 21.12
CA ILE A 223 5.32 -18.19 22.39
C ILE A 223 4.75 -19.14 23.44
N ASP A 224 5.60 -20.02 23.98
CA ASP A 224 5.21 -20.95 25.06
C ASP A 224 3.90 -21.72 24.78
N GLY A 225 3.78 -22.27 23.57
CA GLY A 225 2.60 -23.02 23.13
C GLY A 225 1.36 -22.17 22.82
N LYS A 226 1.47 -20.84 22.78
CA LYS A 226 0.38 -19.92 22.42
C LYS A 226 0.77 -19.02 21.25
N GLY A 227 -0.21 -18.67 20.42
CA GLY A 227 -0.07 -17.67 19.37
C GLY A 227 -1.20 -16.65 19.44
N THR A 228 -1.03 -15.53 18.78
CA THR A 228 -2.06 -14.47 18.65
C THR A 228 -2.12 -13.98 17.22
N HIS A 229 -3.18 -13.25 16.88
CA HIS A 229 -3.23 -12.51 15.64
C HIS A 229 -2.19 -11.39 15.63
N GLY A 230 -1.74 -11.01 14.44
CA GLY A 230 -0.72 -9.98 14.25
C GLY A 230 -0.93 -9.18 12.99
N GLY A 231 -0.02 -8.25 12.73
CA GLY A 231 -0.05 -7.39 11.57
C GLY A 231 0.65 -7.99 10.34
N TYR A 232 -0.12 -8.30 9.29
CA TYR A 232 0.36 -8.70 7.96
C TYR A 232 0.87 -7.50 7.16
N CYS A 233 2.02 -7.68 6.54
CA CYS A 233 2.69 -6.73 5.66
C CYS A 233 3.51 -7.46 4.59
N GLY A 234 4.16 -6.69 3.71
CA GLY A 234 4.96 -7.22 2.60
C GLY A 234 4.21 -7.26 1.27
N PRO A 235 4.81 -7.84 0.21
CA PRO A 235 4.30 -7.75 -1.16
C PRO A 235 2.81 -8.05 -1.31
N ALA A 236 2.31 -9.06 -0.59
CA ALA A 236 0.93 -9.50 -0.67
C ALA A 236 -0.11 -8.44 -0.26
N VAL A 237 0.28 -7.40 0.51
CA VAL A 237 -0.68 -6.34 0.90
C VAL A 237 -0.79 -5.20 -0.10
N LYS A 238 0.10 -5.13 -1.10
CA LYS A 238 0.14 -4.05 -2.10
C LYS A 238 -1.23 -3.80 -2.77
N PRO A 239 -1.97 -4.82 -3.26
CA PRO A 239 -3.25 -4.56 -3.93
C PRO A 239 -4.30 -3.90 -3.03
N ILE A 240 -4.32 -4.27 -1.74
CA ILE A 240 -5.24 -3.70 -0.74
C ILE A 240 -4.86 -2.25 -0.45
N ALA A 241 -3.57 -1.98 -0.28
CA ALA A 241 -3.05 -0.64 -0.04
C ALA A 241 -3.31 0.30 -1.24
N LEU A 242 -3.05 -0.15 -2.47
CA LEU A 242 -3.33 0.64 -3.68
C LEU A 242 -4.82 0.99 -3.81
N ASN A 243 -5.70 0.03 -3.52
CA ASN A 243 -7.15 0.30 -3.52
C ASN A 243 -7.52 1.40 -2.52
N MET A 244 -7.00 1.32 -1.29
CA MET A 244 -7.31 2.33 -0.26
C MET A 244 -6.72 3.71 -0.57
N VAL A 245 -5.51 3.76 -1.15
CA VAL A 245 -4.93 5.02 -1.67
C VAL A 245 -5.84 5.61 -2.75
N ALA A 246 -6.29 4.78 -3.69
CA ALA A 246 -7.19 5.21 -4.77
C ALA A 246 -8.52 5.75 -4.23
N GLU A 247 -9.13 5.09 -3.24
CA GLU A 247 -10.38 5.53 -2.62
C GLU A 247 -10.27 6.92 -1.99
N ILE A 248 -9.18 7.21 -1.28
CA ILE A 248 -8.95 8.54 -0.70
C ILE A 248 -8.65 9.56 -1.80
N ALA A 249 -7.77 9.22 -2.73
CA ALA A 249 -7.35 10.13 -3.78
C ALA A 249 -8.50 10.54 -4.72
N ARG A 250 -9.46 9.63 -4.98
CA ARG A 250 -10.61 9.89 -5.87
C ARG A 250 -11.84 10.44 -5.15
N ASP A 251 -11.93 10.33 -3.82
CA ASP A 251 -13.10 10.80 -3.07
C ASP A 251 -13.17 12.34 -3.04
N PRO A 252 -14.29 12.96 -3.44
CA PRO A 252 -14.42 14.41 -3.51
C PRO A 252 -14.24 15.16 -2.18
N ALA A 253 -14.37 14.50 -1.03
CA ALA A 253 -14.11 15.17 0.25
C ALA A 253 -12.61 15.14 0.63
N THR A 254 -11.84 14.20 0.07
CA THR A 254 -10.46 13.92 0.47
C THR A 254 -9.43 14.01 -0.67
N HIS A 255 -9.82 14.26 -1.92
CA HIS A 255 -8.90 14.37 -3.08
C HIS A 255 -7.79 15.43 -2.95
N SER A 256 -7.96 16.39 -2.05
CA SER A 256 -6.98 17.44 -1.73
C SER A 256 -6.08 17.11 -0.54
N LEU A 257 -6.31 15.99 0.13
CA LEU A 257 -5.54 15.54 1.29
C LEU A 257 -4.29 14.79 0.79
N PRO A 258 -3.07 15.29 1.07
CA PRO A 258 -1.84 14.60 0.70
C PRO A 258 -1.75 13.19 1.29
N ILE A 259 -1.17 12.27 0.53
CA ILE A 259 -1.04 10.86 0.89
C ILE A 259 0.44 10.45 0.91
N SER A 260 0.88 9.83 2.01
CA SER A 260 2.13 9.06 2.09
C SER A 260 1.80 7.57 1.96
N GLY A 261 2.15 6.96 0.83
CA GLY A 261 1.74 5.59 0.49
C GLY A 261 2.59 4.52 1.18
N ILE A 262 1.98 3.48 1.73
CA ILE A 262 2.63 2.41 2.50
C ILE A 262 1.95 1.07 2.19
N GLY A 263 2.73 0.00 2.05
CA GLY A 263 2.21 -1.38 2.01
C GLY A 263 2.66 -2.15 0.78
N GLY A 264 3.55 -3.12 0.98
CA GLY A 264 3.98 -4.05 -0.07
C GLY A 264 4.88 -3.48 -1.17
N ILE A 265 5.38 -2.25 -1.00
CA ILE A 265 6.37 -1.66 -1.90
C ILE A 265 7.70 -2.39 -1.76
N THR A 266 8.19 -2.99 -2.85
CA THR A 266 9.47 -3.70 -2.90
C THR A 266 10.41 -3.23 -4.00
N THR A 267 9.87 -2.57 -5.01
CA THR A 267 10.60 -2.10 -6.19
C THR A 267 10.25 -0.65 -6.51
N TRP A 268 11.01 -0.05 -7.44
CA TRP A 268 10.66 1.26 -7.99
C TRP A 268 9.31 1.26 -8.71
N ARG A 269 8.91 0.14 -9.36
CA ARG A 269 7.62 0.03 -10.06
C ARG A 269 6.47 0.12 -9.08
N ASP A 270 6.58 -0.59 -7.95
CA ASP A 270 5.59 -0.51 -6.88
C ASP A 270 5.45 0.94 -6.39
N ALA A 271 6.56 1.62 -6.14
CA ALA A 271 6.53 3.03 -5.71
C ALA A 271 5.89 3.95 -6.75
N ALA A 272 6.25 3.80 -8.03
CA ALA A 272 5.65 4.57 -9.12
C ALA A 272 4.14 4.33 -9.21
N GLU A 273 3.66 3.10 -9.03
CA GLU A 273 2.22 2.79 -8.99
C GLU A 273 1.51 3.54 -7.86
N PHE A 274 2.03 3.51 -6.62
CA PHE A 274 1.46 4.26 -5.50
C PHE A 274 1.39 5.76 -5.79
N MET A 275 2.45 6.31 -6.39
CA MET A 275 2.53 7.73 -6.71
C MET A 275 1.57 8.13 -7.83
N VAL A 276 1.49 7.33 -8.91
CA VAL A 276 0.49 7.50 -9.98
C VAL A 276 -0.94 7.45 -9.43
N MET A 277 -1.17 6.66 -8.38
CA MET A 277 -2.45 6.55 -7.68
C MET A 277 -2.72 7.64 -6.64
N GLY A 278 -1.81 8.61 -6.48
CA GLY A 278 -2.03 9.83 -5.69
C GLY A 278 -1.11 10.02 -4.48
N ALA A 279 -0.19 9.08 -4.20
CA ALA A 279 0.78 9.27 -3.13
C ALA A 279 1.88 10.29 -3.50
N GLY A 280 2.17 11.25 -2.62
CA GLY A 280 3.24 12.23 -2.81
C GLY A 280 4.63 11.70 -2.45
N ASN A 281 4.70 10.73 -1.53
CA ASN A 281 5.88 9.93 -1.24
C ASN A 281 5.47 8.50 -0.88
N VAL A 282 6.45 7.62 -0.67
CA VAL A 282 6.20 6.25 -0.25
C VAL A 282 7.03 5.85 0.96
N GLN A 283 6.42 5.13 1.90
CA GLN A 283 7.11 4.50 3.02
C GLN A 283 7.31 3.01 2.80
N VAL A 284 8.50 2.52 3.15
CA VAL A 284 8.94 1.15 2.89
C VAL A 284 9.42 0.51 4.19
N CYS A 285 9.04 -0.75 4.42
CA CYS A 285 9.42 -1.50 5.62
C CYS A 285 9.94 -2.88 5.24
N THR A 286 9.05 -3.76 4.77
CA THR A 286 9.38 -5.17 4.53
C THR A 286 10.52 -5.35 3.54
N ALA A 287 10.62 -4.53 2.48
CA ALA A 287 11.73 -4.62 1.54
C ALA A 287 13.09 -4.32 2.19
N ALA A 288 13.16 -3.33 3.09
CA ALA A 288 14.38 -3.02 3.84
C ALA A 288 14.71 -4.13 4.85
N MET A 289 13.70 -4.76 5.47
CA MET A 289 13.90 -5.91 6.36
C MET A 289 14.40 -7.15 5.60
N THR A 290 13.95 -7.36 4.36
CA THR A 290 14.30 -8.53 3.56
C THR A 290 15.64 -8.37 2.83
N TYR A 291 15.91 -7.19 2.29
CA TYR A 291 17.05 -6.96 1.37
C TYR A 291 18.10 -5.98 1.93
N GLY A 292 17.88 -5.43 3.13
CA GLY A 292 18.74 -4.42 3.74
C GLY A 292 18.56 -3.02 3.12
N PHE A 293 19.20 -2.02 3.72
CA PHE A 293 19.00 -0.61 3.35
C PHE A 293 19.42 -0.26 1.92
N LYS A 294 20.34 -1.02 1.30
CA LYS A 294 20.81 -0.75 -0.07
C LYS A 294 19.76 -1.00 -1.14
N VAL A 295 18.63 -1.65 -0.82
CA VAL A 295 17.50 -1.81 -1.75
C VAL A 295 17.04 -0.47 -2.35
N VAL A 296 17.16 0.62 -1.59
CA VAL A 296 16.79 1.96 -2.04
C VAL A 296 17.60 2.43 -3.26
N GLN A 297 18.83 1.93 -3.46
CA GLN A 297 19.67 2.33 -4.60
C GLN A 297 19.09 1.84 -5.92
N GLU A 298 18.58 0.60 -5.95
CA GLU A 298 17.86 0.06 -7.10
C GLU A 298 16.50 0.75 -7.29
N MET A 299 15.84 1.13 -6.20
CA MET A 299 14.58 1.89 -6.26
C MET A 299 14.79 3.28 -6.88
N ILE A 300 15.82 4.00 -6.45
CA ILE A 300 16.22 5.31 -6.97
C ILE A 300 16.59 5.20 -8.45
N ARG A 301 17.50 4.27 -8.81
CA ARG A 301 17.95 4.10 -10.20
C ARG A 301 16.78 3.76 -11.12
N GLY A 302 15.96 2.79 -10.72
CA GLY A 302 14.83 2.34 -11.54
C GLY A 302 13.76 3.40 -11.73
N LEU A 303 13.43 4.17 -10.68
CA LEU A 303 12.46 5.26 -10.79
C LEU A 303 12.99 6.38 -11.69
N SER A 304 14.24 6.81 -11.49
CA SER A 304 14.87 7.84 -12.33
C SER A 304 14.95 7.42 -13.80
N HIS A 305 15.29 6.16 -14.08
CA HIS A 305 15.37 5.65 -15.45
C HIS A 305 14.00 5.66 -16.13
N TRP A 306 12.97 5.15 -15.46
CA TRP A 306 11.60 5.18 -15.99
C TRP A 306 11.09 6.61 -16.21
N MET A 307 11.44 7.54 -15.33
CA MET A 307 11.13 8.96 -15.53
C MET A 307 11.80 9.53 -16.77
N ASP A 308 13.10 9.26 -16.96
CA ASP A 308 13.85 9.67 -18.16
C ASP A 308 13.21 9.06 -19.44
N GLU A 309 12.84 7.77 -19.43
CA GLU A 309 12.16 7.09 -20.56
C GLU A 309 10.80 7.70 -20.91
N LYS A 310 10.07 8.20 -19.90
CA LYS A 310 8.75 8.84 -20.08
C LYS A 310 8.83 10.35 -20.31
N GLY A 311 10.03 10.94 -20.25
CA GLY A 311 10.22 12.38 -20.37
C GLY A 311 9.72 13.18 -19.16
N TYR A 312 9.66 12.55 -17.98
CA TYR A 312 9.34 13.23 -16.72
C TYR A 312 10.59 13.85 -16.11
N THR A 313 10.47 15.10 -15.67
CA THR A 313 11.56 15.88 -15.06
C THR A 313 11.49 15.89 -13.55
N SER A 314 10.28 15.77 -12.99
CA SER A 314 9.99 15.73 -11.57
C SER A 314 8.97 14.64 -11.25
N THR A 315 8.98 14.15 -10.01
CA THR A 315 7.94 13.24 -9.52
C THR A 315 6.54 13.85 -9.59
N ALA A 316 6.43 15.18 -9.44
CA ALA A 316 5.17 15.91 -9.60
C ALA A 316 4.53 15.75 -10.99
N ASP A 317 5.32 15.41 -12.02
CA ASP A 317 4.82 15.26 -13.39
C ASP A 317 3.90 14.04 -13.54
N PHE A 318 3.92 13.07 -12.62
CA PHE A 318 3.11 11.86 -12.74
C PHE A 318 2.30 11.49 -11.50
N VAL A 319 2.57 12.09 -10.35
CA VAL A 319 1.77 11.87 -9.14
C VAL A 319 0.29 12.16 -9.43
N GLY A 320 -0.57 11.20 -9.09
CA GLY A 320 -2.03 11.31 -9.26
C GLY A 320 -2.55 11.13 -10.69
N LYS A 321 -1.71 10.93 -11.72
CA LYS A 321 -2.17 10.76 -13.11
C LYS A 321 -3.11 9.56 -13.32
N GLY A 322 -3.05 8.56 -12.44
CA GLY A 322 -3.92 7.39 -12.47
C GLY A 322 -5.29 7.62 -11.83
N VAL A 323 -5.43 8.61 -10.94
CA VAL A 323 -6.64 8.83 -10.13
C VAL A 323 -7.90 9.00 -10.99
N PRO A 324 -7.91 9.80 -12.08
CA PRO A 324 -9.09 9.94 -12.95
C PRO A 324 -9.50 8.64 -13.66
N ASN A 325 -8.61 7.66 -13.77
CA ASN A 325 -8.87 6.37 -14.42
C ASN A 325 -9.43 5.32 -13.45
N VAL A 326 -9.60 5.65 -12.17
CA VAL A 326 -10.23 4.78 -11.18
C VAL A 326 -11.71 5.11 -11.10
N THR A 327 -12.56 4.25 -11.64
CA THR A 327 -14.01 4.45 -11.67
C THR A 327 -14.75 3.26 -11.11
N ASP A 328 -16.00 3.48 -10.73
CA ASP A 328 -16.87 2.39 -10.30
C ASP A 328 -17.24 1.52 -11.50
N TRP A 329 -17.45 0.23 -11.24
CA TRP A 329 -17.69 -0.77 -12.28
C TRP A 329 -18.80 -0.36 -13.28
N GLN A 330 -19.85 0.31 -12.78
CA GLN A 330 -20.98 0.72 -13.61
C GLN A 330 -20.62 1.71 -14.73
N TYR A 331 -19.45 2.35 -14.66
CA TYR A 331 -18.93 3.28 -15.66
C TYR A 331 -17.85 2.65 -16.57
N LEU A 332 -17.55 1.36 -16.42
CA LEU A 332 -16.67 0.68 -17.37
C LEU A 332 -17.36 0.55 -18.73
N ASN A 333 -16.56 0.65 -19.80
CA ASN A 333 -17.08 0.57 -21.16
C ASN A 333 -17.46 -0.87 -21.53
N LEU A 334 -18.75 -1.19 -21.42
CA LEU A 334 -19.31 -2.48 -21.79
C LEU A 334 -19.24 -2.76 -23.30
N ASN A 335 -19.03 -1.73 -24.12
CA ASN A 335 -18.83 -1.89 -25.57
C ASN A 335 -17.37 -2.19 -25.94
N TYR A 336 -16.45 -2.22 -24.98
CA TYR A 336 -15.09 -2.68 -25.22
C TYR A 336 -15.06 -4.21 -25.32
N VAL A 337 -14.83 -4.72 -26.52
CA VAL A 337 -14.74 -6.16 -26.78
C VAL A 337 -13.30 -6.54 -27.13
N ALA A 338 -12.81 -7.59 -26.50
CA ALA A 338 -11.51 -8.19 -26.80
C ALA A 338 -11.64 -9.72 -26.94
N LYS A 339 -10.59 -10.36 -27.43
CA LYS A 339 -10.44 -11.81 -27.48
C LYS A 339 -9.02 -12.20 -27.10
N ALA A 340 -8.89 -13.35 -26.44
CA ALA A 340 -7.57 -13.90 -26.16
C ALA A 340 -6.94 -14.44 -27.45
N ARG A 341 -5.61 -14.34 -27.56
CA ARG A 341 -4.82 -14.99 -28.61
C ARG A 341 -3.67 -15.74 -27.98
N ILE A 342 -3.43 -16.96 -28.45
CA ILE A 342 -2.34 -17.82 -27.97
C ILE A 342 -1.27 -17.88 -29.06
N SER A 343 -0.07 -17.39 -28.74
CA SER A 343 1.13 -17.58 -29.56
C SER A 343 1.53 -19.06 -29.52
N GLN A 344 1.41 -19.75 -30.65
CA GLN A 344 1.84 -21.15 -30.75
C GLN A 344 3.36 -21.29 -30.76
N GLU A 345 4.08 -20.22 -31.09
CA GLU A 345 5.55 -20.17 -31.04
C GLU A 345 6.05 -20.16 -29.59
N ASP A 346 5.43 -19.34 -28.73
CA ASP A 346 5.83 -19.21 -27.32
C ASP A 346 5.22 -20.31 -26.43
N CYS A 347 4.19 -21.00 -26.92
CA CYS A 347 3.45 -21.98 -26.15
C CYS A 347 4.30 -23.20 -25.78
N ILE A 348 4.55 -23.37 -24.48
CA ILE A 348 5.24 -24.54 -23.91
C ILE A 348 4.31 -25.75 -23.68
N LYS A 349 3.09 -25.73 -24.23
CA LYS A 349 2.09 -26.81 -24.21
C LYS A 349 1.66 -27.31 -22.81
N CYS A 350 1.80 -26.47 -21.77
CA CYS A 350 1.49 -26.85 -20.39
C CYS A 350 0.00 -27.08 -20.12
N GLY A 351 -0.89 -26.47 -20.91
CA GLY A 351 -2.36 -26.66 -20.82
C GLY A 351 -3.05 -25.93 -19.67
N ARG A 352 -2.36 -25.03 -18.94
CA ARG A 352 -2.99 -24.25 -17.86
C ARG A 352 -4.11 -23.34 -18.35
N CYS A 353 -3.93 -22.70 -19.51
CA CYS A 353 -4.95 -21.87 -20.12
C CYS A 353 -6.22 -22.65 -20.43
N TYR A 354 -6.08 -23.85 -21.02
CA TYR A 354 -7.18 -24.77 -21.28
C TYR A 354 -7.87 -25.18 -19.98
N ALA A 355 -7.14 -25.73 -19.00
CA ALA A 355 -7.75 -26.18 -17.74
C ALA A 355 -8.48 -25.05 -17.01
N ALA A 356 -7.88 -23.84 -16.94
CA ALA A 356 -8.53 -22.69 -16.33
C ALA A 356 -9.81 -22.28 -17.07
N CYS A 357 -9.82 -22.33 -18.41
CA CYS A 357 -11.00 -21.96 -19.18
C CYS A 357 -12.09 -23.03 -19.15
N GLU A 358 -11.69 -24.29 -19.30
CA GLU A 358 -12.56 -25.47 -19.40
C GLU A 358 -13.23 -25.79 -18.07
N ASP A 359 -12.46 -25.91 -17.00
CA ASP A 359 -13.00 -26.41 -15.73
C ASP A 359 -13.59 -25.29 -14.87
N THR A 360 -13.18 -24.03 -15.07
CA THR A 360 -13.46 -22.94 -14.10
C THR A 360 -13.99 -21.65 -14.72
N SER A 361 -14.22 -21.59 -16.03
CA SER A 361 -14.61 -20.33 -16.68
C SER A 361 -15.65 -20.51 -17.80
N HIS A 362 -15.25 -20.55 -19.07
CA HIS A 362 -16.15 -20.36 -20.22
C HIS A 362 -16.00 -21.38 -21.36
N GLN A 363 -15.22 -22.45 -21.17
CA GLN A 363 -15.05 -23.53 -22.17
C GLN A 363 -14.68 -23.01 -23.58
N ALA A 364 -13.90 -21.92 -23.60
CA ALA A 364 -13.61 -21.13 -24.80
C ALA A 364 -12.21 -21.37 -25.37
N ILE A 365 -11.51 -22.41 -24.91
CA ILE A 365 -10.21 -22.82 -25.45
C ILE A 365 -10.32 -24.28 -25.84
N TRP A 366 -10.09 -24.60 -27.10
CA TRP A 366 -10.01 -25.97 -27.58
C TRP A 366 -8.61 -26.52 -27.38
N MET A 367 -8.54 -27.79 -26.95
CA MET A 367 -7.30 -28.56 -26.97
C MET A 367 -7.37 -29.55 -28.13
N HIS A 368 -6.50 -29.34 -29.12
CA HIS A 368 -6.37 -30.22 -30.28
C HIS A 368 -5.29 -31.29 -30.06
N GLU A 369 -5.19 -32.22 -31.00
CA GLU A 369 -4.13 -33.23 -31.03
C GLU A 369 -2.74 -32.55 -30.96
N GLY A 370 -1.80 -33.17 -30.23
CA GLY A 370 -0.47 -32.60 -30.03
C GLY A 370 -0.40 -31.44 -29.03
N ARG A 371 -1.47 -31.23 -28.24
CA ARG A 371 -1.60 -30.18 -27.20
C ARG A 371 -1.40 -28.77 -27.76
N THR A 372 -1.99 -28.54 -28.93
CA THR A 372 -2.17 -27.21 -29.51
C THR A 372 -3.44 -26.62 -28.93
N PHE A 373 -3.39 -25.36 -28.48
CA PHE A 373 -4.50 -24.70 -27.81
C PHE A 373 -5.00 -23.54 -28.67
N GLU A 374 -6.29 -23.51 -28.95
CA GLU A 374 -6.92 -22.50 -29.81
C GLU A 374 -8.07 -21.81 -29.06
N VAL A 375 -8.16 -20.49 -29.17
CA VAL A 375 -9.27 -19.74 -28.57
C VAL A 375 -10.47 -19.82 -29.52
N ASN A 376 -11.60 -20.30 -29.01
CA ASN A 376 -12.88 -20.25 -29.71
C ASN A 376 -13.51 -18.86 -29.51
N ASP A 377 -13.42 -18.00 -30.52
CA ASP A 377 -13.96 -16.64 -30.46
C ASP A 377 -15.49 -16.59 -30.27
N ALA A 378 -16.21 -17.67 -30.62
CA ALA A 378 -17.65 -17.77 -30.40
C ALA A 378 -18.02 -17.96 -28.92
N GLU A 379 -17.09 -18.38 -28.07
CA GLU A 379 -17.34 -18.59 -26.63
C GLU A 379 -16.50 -17.65 -25.76
N CYS A 380 -15.36 -17.16 -26.28
CA CYS A 380 -14.44 -16.33 -25.51
C CYS A 380 -15.09 -14.99 -25.09
N VAL A 381 -15.21 -14.78 -23.79
CA VAL A 381 -15.67 -13.51 -23.20
C VAL A 381 -14.52 -12.56 -22.85
N ALA A 382 -13.27 -12.96 -23.10
CA ALA A 382 -12.06 -12.24 -22.72
C ALA A 382 -11.95 -11.90 -21.22
N CYS A 383 -12.24 -12.86 -20.34
CA CYS A 383 -12.15 -12.70 -18.87
C CYS A 383 -10.71 -12.54 -18.33
N ASN A 384 -9.68 -12.65 -19.18
CA ASN A 384 -8.25 -12.55 -18.85
C ASN A 384 -7.62 -13.68 -18.01
N LEU A 385 -8.41 -14.60 -17.46
CA LEU A 385 -7.88 -15.68 -16.62
C LEU A 385 -6.79 -16.52 -17.31
N CYS A 386 -6.97 -16.85 -18.60
CA CYS A 386 -5.99 -17.64 -19.36
C CYS A 386 -4.62 -16.93 -19.49
N VAL A 387 -4.62 -15.60 -19.61
CA VAL A 387 -3.41 -14.78 -19.64
C VAL A 387 -2.73 -14.83 -18.28
N ASP A 388 -3.48 -14.61 -17.20
CA ASP A 388 -2.95 -14.50 -15.85
C ASP A 388 -2.37 -15.81 -15.29
N VAL A 389 -2.87 -16.98 -15.75
CA VAL A 389 -2.35 -18.30 -15.34
C VAL A 389 -1.24 -18.84 -16.25
N CYS A 390 -1.01 -18.19 -17.40
CA CYS A 390 0.03 -18.60 -18.34
C CYS A 390 1.42 -18.35 -17.72
N PRO A 391 2.30 -19.37 -17.63
CA PRO A 391 3.62 -19.19 -17.04
C PRO A 391 4.63 -18.53 -17.98
N VAL A 392 4.25 -18.30 -19.24
CA VAL A 392 5.10 -17.65 -20.25
C VAL A 392 4.57 -16.25 -20.49
N GLU A 393 5.38 -15.25 -20.13
CA GLU A 393 5.03 -13.85 -20.31
C GLU A 393 4.70 -13.56 -21.78
N ASN A 394 3.61 -12.84 -22.03
CA ASN A 394 3.12 -12.45 -23.36
C ASN A 394 2.77 -13.60 -24.34
N CYS A 395 2.83 -14.87 -23.93
CA CYS A 395 2.39 -15.99 -24.78
C CYS A 395 0.89 -15.92 -25.09
N ILE A 396 0.10 -15.35 -24.18
CA ILE A 396 -1.32 -15.08 -24.41
C ILE A 396 -1.56 -13.58 -24.26
N THR A 397 -2.21 -12.97 -25.25
CA THR A 397 -2.51 -11.53 -25.28
C THR A 397 -4.01 -11.29 -25.45
N MET A 398 -4.46 -10.08 -25.10
CA MET A 398 -5.82 -9.62 -25.35
C MET A 398 -5.85 -8.68 -26.56
N GLU A 399 -6.50 -9.12 -27.63
CA GLU A 399 -6.69 -8.32 -28.83
C GLU A 399 -8.08 -7.67 -28.83
N ARG A 400 -8.11 -6.34 -28.93
CA ARG A 400 -9.35 -5.58 -29.06
C ARG A 400 -9.97 -5.82 -30.44
N LEU A 401 -11.26 -6.14 -30.47
CA LEU A 401 -12.03 -6.11 -31.71
C LEU A 401 -12.34 -4.66 -32.10
N ALA A 402 -12.02 -4.29 -33.34
CA ALA A 402 -12.25 -2.93 -33.83
C ALA A 402 -13.76 -2.62 -33.93
N PRO A 403 -14.20 -1.38 -33.65
CA PRO A 403 -15.57 -0.98 -33.93
C PRO A 403 -16.00 -1.30 -35.36
N GLY A 404 -17.24 -1.77 -35.54
CA GLY A 404 -17.76 -2.22 -36.84
C GLY A 404 -17.50 -3.69 -37.17
N THR A 405 -16.63 -4.38 -36.42
CA THR A 405 -16.46 -5.84 -36.54
C THR A 405 -17.61 -6.57 -35.84
N VAL A 406 -17.96 -7.77 -36.31
CA VAL A 406 -18.95 -8.63 -35.65
C VAL A 406 -18.24 -9.44 -34.57
N ASP A 407 -18.68 -9.33 -33.31
CA ASP A 407 -18.22 -10.21 -32.23
C ASP A 407 -18.80 -11.62 -32.45
N PRO A 408 -17.97 -12.65 -32.72
CA PRO A 408 -18.46 -13.99 -33.02
C PRO A 408 -19.29 -14.60 -31.89
N ARG A 409 -19.08 -14.17 -30.65
CA ARG A 409 -19.82 -14.67 -29.48
C ARG A 409 -21.25 -14.16 -29.42
N THR A 410 -21.46 -12.90 -29.75
CA THR A 410 -22.78 -12.27 -29.61
C THR A 410 -23.52 -12.14 -30.95
N GLY A 411 -22.82 -12.30 -32.07
CA GLY A 411 -23.34 -12.03 -33.41
C GLY A 411 -23.64 -10.55 -33.65
N ARG A 412 -23.23 -9.66 -32.74
CA ARG A 412 -23.48 -8.22 -32.80
C ARG A 412 -22.26 -7.46 -33.29
N THR A 413 -22.49 -6.37 -34.00
CA THR A 413 -21.43 -5.43 -34.37
C THR A 413 -20.92 -4.69 -33.14
N VAL A 414 -19.60 -4.65 -32.95
CA VAL A 414 -18.93 -3.92 -31.88
C VAL A 414 -19.19 -2.42 -32.05
N PRO A 415 -19.85 -1.75 -31.07
CA PRO A 415 -20.12 -0.32 -31.17
C PRO A 415 -18.84 0.52 -31.09
N ALA A 416 -18.81 1.64 -31.82
CA ALA A 416 -17.75 2.64 -31.67
C ALA A 416 -17.94 3.52 -30.43
N GLU A 417 -19.20 3.73 -30.05
CA GLU A 417 -19.60 4.60 -28.95
C GLU A 417 -19.41 3.93 -27.59
N TYR A 418 -19.09 4.75 -26.60
CA TYR A 418 -19.03 4.33 -25.21
C TYR A 418 -20.42 3.91 -24.70
N GLY A 419 -20.50 2.77 -24.04
CA GLY A 419 -21.71 2.30 -23.37
C GLY A 419 -21.34 1.69 -22.02
N ASN A 420 -22.13 1.95 -20.98
CA ASN A 420 -21.86 1.47 -19.63
C ASN A 420 -23.13 0.90 -18.98
N TRP A 421 -23.03 0.42 -17.74
CA TRP A 421 -24.15 -0.23 -17.06
C TRP A 421 -25.29 0.74 -16.74
N THR A 422 -25.01 2.02 -16.50
CA THR A 422 -26.02 3.00 -16.07
C THR A 422 -27.13 3.24 -17.10
N THR A 423 -26.83 3.03 -18.38
CA THR A 423 -27.77 3.17 -19.50
C THR A 423 -28.06 1.83 -20.20
N HIS A 424 -27.52 0.72 -19.70
CA HIS A 424 -27.67 -0.58 -20.34
C HIS A 424 -29.13 -1.05 -20.25
N PRO A 425 -29.74 -1.61 -21.32
CA PRO A 425 -31.16 -2.02 -21.32
C PRO A 425 -31.56 -3.04 -20.24
N ASN A 426 -30.60 -3.84 -19.77
CA ASN A 426 -30.82 -4.83 -18.71
C ASN A 426 -30.65 -4.25 -17.29
N ASN A 427 -30.27 -2.97 -17.14
CA ASN A 427 -30.17 -2.36 -15.82
C ASN A 427 -31.58 -1.92 -15.38
N PRO A 428 -32.19 -2.56 -14.36
CA PRO A 428 -33.54 -2.22 -13.90
C PRO A 428 -33.64 -0.82 -13.30
N MET A 429 -32.49 -0.22 -12.96
CA MET A 429 -32.38 1.14 -12.45
C MET A 429 -31.97 2.15 -13.53
N ALA A 430 -31.83 1.73 -14.80
CA ALA A 430 -31.55 2.65 -15.88
C ALA A 430 -32.70 3.64 -15.99
N LYS A 431 -32.43 4.90 -15.68
CA LYS A 431 -33.35 5.99 -16.01
C LYS A 431 -33.20 6.23 -17.51
N ALA A 432 -34.30 6.13 -18.26
CA ALA A 432 -34.31 6.68 -19.60
C ALA A 432 -33.88 8.14 -19.50
N ALA A 433 -32.87 8.54 -20.27
CA ALA A 433 -32.53 9.95 -20.38
C ALA A 433 -33.77 10.66 -20.94
N GLU A 434 -34.44 11.47 -20.11
CA GLU A 434 -35.49 12.40 -20.57
C GLU A 434 -34.88 13.55 -21.38
#